data_AF-A0A1C5MCB6-F1
#
_entry.id   AF-A0A1C5MCB6-F1
#
_cell.length_a   1.000
_cell.length_b   1.000
_cell.length_c   1.000
_cell.angle_alpha   90.00
_cell.angle_beta   90.00
_cell.angle_gamma   90.00
#
_symmetry.space_group_name_H-M   'P 1'
#
loop_
_entity.id
_entity.type
_entity.pdbx_description
1 polymer ?
#
loop_
_entity_poly.entity_id
_entity_poly.type
_entity_poly.pdbx_seq_one_letter_code
_entity_poly.pdbx_strand_id
1 'polypeptide(L)'
;MNRPLFGFRPNLQNERHRRAWEILQAVPDGQKNAFLVQAILESEEKETFETTLRRVLREELQAVPSQPVKQPEEAIPQEMMGFLGSLLGED
;
A
#
# COMPACT_ATOMS: atom_id res chain seq x y z
N MET A 1 -24.99 4.46 -36.32
CA MET A 1 -23.76 4.29 -35.50
C MET A 1 -23.58 2.81 -35.24
N ASN A 2 -22.39 2.26 -35.54
CA ASN A 2 -22.10 0.85 -35.30
C ASN A 2 -21.80 0.65 -33.82
N ARG A 3 -22.51 -0.27 -33.15
CA ARG A 3 -22.31 -0.49 -31.72
C ARG A 3 -21.08 -1.39 -31.54
N PRO A 4 -20.02 -0.93 -30.86
CA PRO A 4 -18.84 -1.77 -30.63
C PRO A 4 -19.25 -3.01 -29.83
N LEU A 5 -18.90 -4.19 -30.34
CA LEU A 5 -19.19 -5.47 -29.70
C LEU A 5 -17.92 -5.95 -29.00
N PHE A 6 -17.94 -5.87 -27.68
CA PHE A 6 -16.95 -6.52 -26.81
C PHE A 6 -17.68 -7.51 -25.91
N GLY A 7 -17.22 -8.77 -25.88
CA GLY A 7 -17.81 -9.83 -25.07
C GLY A 7 -16.87 -10.26 -23.95
N PHE A 8 -17.31 -10.16 -22.70
CA PHE A 8 -16.57 -10.67 -21.56
C PHE A 8 -16.58 -12.21 -21.56
N ARG A 9 -15.40 -12.83 -21.72
CA ARG A 9 -15.24 -14.30 -21.74
C ARG A 9 -14.28 -14.75 -20.63
N PRO A 10 -14.78 -14.98 -19.40
CA PRO A 10 -13.94 -15.37 -18.27
C PRO A 10 -13.44 -16.81 -18.44
N ASN A 11 -12.15 -17.04 -18.14
CA ASN A 11 -11.61 -18.38 -17.97
C ASN A 11 -11.82 -18.80 -16.50
N LEU A 12 -12.75 -19.72 -16.24
CA LEU A 12 -13.11 -20.13 -14.88
C LEU A 12 -12.00 -20.92 -14.15
N GLN A 13 -10.96 -21.37 -14.86
CA GLN A 13 -9.76 -21.94 -14.24
C GLN A 13 -8.89 -20.86 -13.59
N ASN A 14 -8.95 -19.61 -14.08
CA ASN A 14 -8.25 -18.48 -13.48
C ASN A 14 -9.09 -17.86 -12.36
N GLU A 15 -8.54 -17.80 -11.15
CA GLU A 15 -9.24 -17.30 -9.97
C GLU A 15 -9.70 -15.84 -10.11
N ARG A 16 -8.88 -14.98 -10.74
CA ARG A 16 -9.26 -13.57 -10.95
C ARG A 16 -10.43 -13.45 -11.92
N HIS A 17 -10.43 -14.22 -13.01
CA HIS A 17 -11.53 -14.22 -13.96
C HIS A 17 -12.80 -14.80 -13.33
N ARG A 18 -12.67 -15.85 -12.52
CA ARG A 18 -13.79 -16.41 -11.75
C ARG A 18 -14.38 -15.38 -10.79
N ARG A 19 -13.53 -14.68 -10.04
CA ARG A 19 -13.97 -13.65 -9.10
C ARG A 19 -14.65 -12.48 -9.81
N ALA A 20 -14.07 -12.00 -10.91
CA ALA A 20 -14.68 -10.95 -11.73
C ALA A 20 -16.03 -11.41 -12.31
N TRP A 21 -16.15 -12.68 -12.70
CA TRP A 21 -17.39 -13.27 -13.17
C TRP A 21 -18.47 -13.33 -12.08
N GLU A 22 -18.13 -13.78 -10.87
CA GLU A 22 -19.05 -13.79 -9.73
C GLU A 22 -19.60 -12.39 -9.43
N ILE A 23 -18.73 -11.37 -9.44
CA ILE A 23 -19.13 -9.98 -9.22
C ILE A 23 -20.09 -9.53 -10.33
N LEU A 24 -19.75 -9.77 -11.60
CA LEU A 24 -20.58 -9.38 -12.73
C LEU A 24 -21.94 -10.12 -12.76
N GLN A 25 -21.99 -11.35 -12.27
CA GLN A 25 -23.23 -12.12 -12.13
C GLN A 25 -24.17 -11.56 -11.06
N ALA A 26 -23.63 -10.95 -10.00
CA ALA A 26 -24.43 -10.30 -8.96
C ALA A 26 -25.06 -8.97 -9.42
N VAL A 27 -24.60 -8.39 -10.54
CA VAL A 27 -25.14 -7.15 -11.09
C VAL A 27 -26.52 -7.41 -11.74
N PRO A 28 -27.55 -6.60 -11.42
CA PRO A 28 -28.87 -6.73 -12.04
C PRO A 28 -28.83 -6.67 -13.56
N ASP A 29 -29.72 -7.43 -14.20
CA ASP A 29 -29.85 -7.42 -15.65
C ASP A 29 -30.21 -6.02 -16.16
N GLY A 30 -29.60 -5.63 -17.28
CA GLY A 30 -29.68 -4.27 -17.82
C GLY A 30 -28.66 -3.29 -17.23
N GLN A 31 -28.04 -3.58 -16.08
CA GLN A 31 -27.06 -2.69 -15.44
C GLN A 31 -25.61 -3.10 -15.68
N LYS A 32 -25.36 -4.30 -16.22
CA LYS A 32 -24.01 -4.84 -16.45
C LYS A 32 -23.11 -3.92 -17.28
N ASN A 33 -23.64 -3.27 -18.33
CA ASN A 33 -22.84 -2.34 -19.13
C ASN A 33 -22.46 -1.08 -18.35
N ALA A 34 -23.38 -0.51 -17.58
CA ALA A 34 -23.10 0.65 -16.74
C ALA A 34 -22.08 0.32 -15.65
N PHE A 35 -22.21 -0.86 -15.04
CA PHE A 35 -21.23 -1.38 -14.08
C PHE A 35 -19.83 -1.50 -14.69
N LEU A 36 -19.71 -2.07 -15.90
CA LEU A 36 -18.41 -2.20 -16.58
C LEU A 36 -17.79 -0.83 -16.90
N VAL A 37 -18.59 0.13 -17.36
CA VAL A 37 -18.11 1.50 -17.61
C VAL A 37 -17.57 2.13 -16.33
N GLN A 38 -18.33 2.03 -15.24
CA GLN A 38 -17.93 2.59 -13.95
C GLN A 38 -16.66 1.92 -13.42
N ALA A 39 -16.58 0.59 -13.47
CA ALA A 39 -15.42 -0.16 -12.99
C ALA A 39 -14.12 0.20 -13.74
N ILE A 40 -14.21 0.47 -15.04
CA ILE A 40 -13.05 0.91 -15.84
C ILE A 40 -12.60 2.31 -15.39
N LEU A 41 -13.53 3.26 -15.28
CA LEU A 41 -13.21 4.63 -14.85
C LEU A 41 -12.63 4.65 -13.44
N GLU A 42 -13.23 3.91 -12.49
CA GLU A 42 -12.72 3.79 -11.13
C GLU A 42 -11.33 3.14 -11.07
N SER A 43 -11.03 2.17 -11.94
CA SER A 43 -9.70 1.55 -11.98
C SER A 43 -8.62 2.54 -12.42
N GLU A 44 -8.91 3.35 -13.44
CA GLU A 44 -7.98 4.40 -13.92
C GLU A 44 -7.82 5.50 -12.86
N GLU A 45 -8.91 5.96 -12.25
CA GLU A 45 -8.86 6.95 -11.17
C GLU A 45 -8.05 6.45 -9.98
N LYS A 46 -8.25 5.20 -9.57
CA LYS A 46 -7.49 4.60 -8.47
C LYS A 46 -5.99 4.54 -8.78
N GLU A 47 -5.61 4.16 -9.99
CA GLU A 47 -4.19 4.11 -10.40
C GLU A 47 -3.54 5.50 -10.36
N THR A 48 -4.26 6.53 -10.85
CA THR A 48 -3.76 7.92 -10.79
C THR A 48 -3.64 8.40 -9.35
N PHE A 49 -4.58 8.05 -8.47
CA PHE A 49 -4.55 8.39 -7.06
C PHE A 49 -3.38 7.72 -6.33
N GLU A 50 -3.19 6.41 -6.52
CA GLU A 50 -2.04 5.70 -5.92
C GLU A 50 -0.70 6.30 -6.37
N THR A 51 -0.59 6.64 -7.66
CA THR A 51 0.61 7.28 -8.21
C THR A 51 0.86 8.64 -7.57
N THR A 52 -0.20 9.45 -7.43
CA THR A 52 -0.12 10.77 -6.78
C THR A 52 0.27 10.65 -5.32
N LEU A 53 -0.32 9.71 -4.57
CA LEU A 53 0.03 9.46 -3.18
C LEU A 53 1.50 9.04 -3.01
N ARG A 54 1.99 8.12 -3.85
CA ARG A 54 3.41 7.71 -3.81
C ARG A 54 4.34 8.89 -4.08
N ARG A 55 3.95 9.82 -4.96
CA ARG A 55 4.72 11.04 -5.23
C ARG A 55 4.73 11.96 -4.02
N VAL A 56 3.56 12.29 -3.48
CA VAL A 56 3.43 13.19 -2.32
C VAL A 56 4.20 12.63 -1.13
N LEU A 57 4.03 11.34 -0.79
CA LEU A 57 4.77 10.73 0.31
C LEU A 57 6.29 10.80 0.12
N ARG A 58 6.79 10.66 -1.12
CA ARG A 58 8.22 10.82 -1.41
C ARG A 58 8.68 12.26 -1.23
N GLU A 59 7.91 13.22 -1.72
CA GLU A 59 8.20 14.65 -1.61
C GLU A 59 8.22 15.08 -0.13
N GLU A 60 7.23 14.66 0.66
CA GLU A 60 7.17 14.93 2.11
C GLU A 60 8.37 14.31 2.84
N LEU A 61 8.72 13.04 2.55
CA LEU A 61 9.89 12.40 3.15
C LEU A 61 11.22 13.06 2.77
N GLN A 62 11.31 13.67 1.59
CA GLN A 62 12.49 14.43 1.18
C GLN A 62 12.51 15.85 1.74
N ALA A 63 11.35 16.47 1.94
CA ALA A 63 11.19 17.80 2.49
C ALA A 63 11.39 17.84 4.01
N VAL A 64 11.20 16.71 4.71
CA VAL A 64 11.64 16.55 6.09
C VAL A 64 13.17 16.42 6.08
N PRO A 65 13.94 17.40 6.59
CA PRO A 65 15.35 17.16 6.84
C PRO A 65 15.40 16.00 7.82
N SER A 66 16.00 14.89 7.39
CA SER A 66 16.40 13.78 8.25
C SER A 66 17.38 14.35 9.27
N GLN A 67 16.86 14.97 10.34
CA GLN A 67 17.67 15.12 11.53
C GLN A 67 18.01 13.69 11.91
N PRO A 68 19.30 13.28 11.86
CA PRO A 68 19.66 12.11 12.63
C PRO A 68 19.15 12.42 14.02
N VAL A 69 18.28 11.56 14.55
CA VAL A 69 18.02 11.56 15.98
C VAL A 69 19.41 11.43 16.57
N LYS A 70 19.98 12.55 17.04
CA LYS A 70 21.16 12.53 17.87
C LYS A 70 20.67 11.76 19.07
N GLN A 71 20.88 10.45 19.05
CA GLN A 71 20.87 9.68 20.26
C GLN A 71 21.79 10.49 21.16
N PRO A 72 21.32 11.04 22.29
CA PRO A 72 22.26 11.50 23.29
C PRO A 72 23.17 10.31 23.47
N GLU A 73 24.46 10.51 23.23
CA GLU A 73 25.47 9.54 23.56
C GLU A 73 25.28 9.37 25.07
N GLU A 74 24.48 8.38 25.45
CA GLU A 74 24.19 8.01 26.83
C GLU A 74 25.51 7.46 27.31
N ALA A 75 26.41 8.38 27.66
CA ALA A 75 27.66 8.10 28.32
C ALA A 75 27.25 7.35 29.59
N ILE A 76 27.46 6.03 29.57
CA ILE A 76 27.13 5.14 30.68
C ILE A 76 27.74 5.78 31.93
N PRO A 77 26.92 6.18 32.92
CA PRO A 77 27.43 6.81 34.12
C PRO A 77 28.51 5.92 34.74
N GLN A 78 29.66 6.52 35.10
CA GLN A 78 30.79 5.78 35.67
C GLN A 78 30.40 4.97 36.91
N GLU A 79 29.37 5.42 37.62
CA GLU A 79 28.75 4.73 38.75
C GLU A 79 28.18 3.36 38.36
N MET A 80 27.56 3.24 37.18
CA MET A 80 27.06 1.97 36.66
C MET A 80 28.21 1.04 36.27
N MET A 81 29.32 1.58 35.77
CA MET A 81 30.53 0.79 35.48
C MET A 81 31.19 0.27 36.76
N GLY A 82 31.27 1.09 37.81
CA GLY A 82 31.79 0.67 39.12
C GLY A 82 30.95 -0.43 39.76
N PHE A 83 29.62 -0.33 39.67
CA PHE A 83 28.70 -1.37 40.14
C PHE A 83 28.93 -2.72 39.44
N LEU A 84 29.16 -2.72 38.13
CA LEU A 84 29.46 -3.93 37.37
C LEU A 84 30.83 -4.55 37.77
N GLY A 85 31.84 -3.72 38.04
CA GLY A 85 33.14 -4.17 38.55
C GLY A 85 33.03 -4.87 39.91
N SER A 86 32.24 -4.30 40.82
CA SER A 86 31.97 -4.92 42.14
C SER A 86 31.22 -6.26 42.04
N LEU A 87 30.38 -6.46 41.02
CA LEU A 87 29.73 -7.75 40.76
C LEU A 87 30.67 -8.79 40.14
N LEU A 88 31.65 -8.34 39.35
CA LEU A 88 32.67 -9.22 38.74
C LEU A 88 33.85 -9.53 39.68
N GLY A 89 33.94 -8.86 40.84
CA GLY A 89 35.02 -9.08 41.80
C GLY A 89 36.38 -8.53 41.35
N GLU A 90 36.35 -7.51 40.48
CA GLU A 90 37.54 -6.75 40.08
C GLU A 90 37.72 -5.58 41.07
N ASP A 91 38.29 -5.87 42.25
CA ASP A 91 38.89 -4.88 43.16
C ASP A 91 40.40 -5.08 43.23
#